data_AF-A0AAW9DCF4-F1
#
_entry.id   AF-A0AAW9DCF4-F1
#
_cell.length_a   1.000
_cell.length_b   1.000
_cell.length_c   1.000
_cell.angle_alpha   90.00
_cell.angle_beta   90.00
_cell.angle_gamma   90.00
#
_symmetry.space_group_name_H-M   'P 1'
#
loop_
_entity.id
_entity.type
_entity.pdbx_description
1 polymer ?
#
loop_
_entity_poly.entity_id
_entity_poly.type
_entity_poly.pdbx_seq_one_letter_code
_entity_poly.pdbx_strand_id
1 'polypeptide(L)'
;MKNQIFEISNKSNILLKANLIRISSKNELYFFNIFSENNNDKFKKSTLNILLVLNNEIITFNFFDTIQAVEEIALFELGNEHNKYFEIVELKSVKNLKLMNKSHVFISKSEAKAIVKTFNLLFSNYSFNFIFESEFNIDQKEFIKLINERKELLELMNLPKIK
;
A
#
# COMPACT_ATOMS: atom_id res chain seq x y z
N MET A 1 -5.41 16.69 8.96
CA MET A 1 -4.12 16.65 8.26
C MET A 1 -4.38 16.79 6.77
N LYS A 2 -3.70 17.69 6.05
CA LYS A 2 -3.80 17.73 4.59
C LYS A 2 -3.31 16.39 4.05
N ASN A 3 -4.13 15.68 3.26
CA ASN A 3 -3.61 14.62 2.41
C ASN A 3 -2.60 15.29 1.46
N GLN A 4 -1.31 15.16 1.76
CA GLN A 4 -0.26 15.70 0.91
C GLN A 4 -0.19 14.79 -0.32
N ILE A 5 -0.81 15.25 -1.40
CA ILE A 5 -0.69 14.65 -2.71
C ILE A 5 0.59 15.20 -3.32
N PHE A 6 1.47 14.34 -3.79
CA PHE A 6 2.71 14.72 -4.48
C PHE A 6 2.73 14.16 -5.90
N GLU A 7 3.55 14.80 -6.71
CA GLU A 7 3.67 14.49 -8.13
C GLU A 7 4.86 13.57 -8.40
N ILE A 8 4.60 12.54 -9.20
CA ILE A 8 5.56 11.55 -9.68
C ILE A 8 5.52 11.53 -11.20
N SER A 9 6.67 11.65 -11.84
CA SER A 9 6.78 11.46 -13.29
C SER A 9 7.07 9.99 -13.59
N ASN A 10 6.32 9.38 -14.50
CA ASN A 10 6.67 8.05 -15.01
C ASN A 10 7.80 8.12 -16.06
N LYS A 11 8.28 6.95 -16.52
CA LYS A 11 9.29 6.82 -17.59
C LYS A 11 8.89 7.51 -18.91
N SER A 12 7.61 7.83 -19.08
CA SER A 12 7.03 8.55 -20.23
C SER A 12 6.73 10.02 -19.92
N ASN A 13 7.27 10.59 -18.83
CA ASN A 13 7.03 11.96 -18.36
C ASN A 13 5.56 12.32 -18.08
N ILE A 14 4.70 11.33 -17.86
CA ILE A 14 3.32 11.57 -17.43
C ILE A 14 3.33 11.94 -15.95
N LEU A 15 2.66 13.04 -15.61
CA LEU A 15 2.50 13.51 -14.25
C LEU A 15 1.42 12.68 -13.53
N LEU A 16 1.86 11.90 -12.55
CA LEU A 16 1.00 11.10 -11.68
C LEU A 16 0.92 11.77 -10.32
N LYS A 17 -0.21 11.56 -9.65
CA LYS A 17 -0.42 11.97 -8.26
C LYS A 17 -0.29 10.75 -7.37
N ALA A 18 0.30 10.93 -6.20
CA ALA A 18 0.32 9.89 -5.19
C ALA A 18 0.13 10.42 -3.78
N ASN A 19 -0.33 9.52 -2.91
CA ASN A 19 -0.50 9.76 -1.50
C ASN A 19 -0.26 8.49 -0.68
N LEU A 20 0.21 8.68 0.54
CA LEU A 20 0.25 7.61 1.55
C LEU A 20 -1.01 7.67 2.40
N ILE A 21 -1.63 6.51 2.57
CA ILE A 21 -2.82 6.33 3.39
C ILE A 21 -2.45 5.36 4.50
N ARG A 22 -2.37 5.85 5.73
CA ARG A 22 -2.04 5.03 6.90
C ARG A 22 -3.20 4.09 7.21
N ILE A 23 -2.89 2.81 7.40
CA ILE A 23 -3.88 1.74 7.63
C ILE A 23 -3.77 1.16 9.04
N SER A 24 -2.56 1.12 9.61
CA SER A 24 -2.35 0.79 11.03
C SER A 24 -1.54 1.89 11.72
N SER A 25 -2.04 2.34 12.88
CA SER A 25 -1.29 3.25 13.74
C SER A 25 -0.12 2.54 14.42
N LYS A 26 -0.23 1.24 14.67
CA LYS A 26 0.75 0.46 15.40
C LYS A 26 1.93 0.00 14.53
N ASN A 27 1.63 -0.42 13.31
CA ASN A 27 2.56 -1.20 12.50
C ASN A 27 3.20 -0.42 11.33
N GLU A 28 3.18 0.92 11.33
CA GLU A 28 3.70 1.75 10.21
C GLU A 28 3.34 1.17 8.82
N LEU A 29 2.07 0.77 8.70
CA LEU A 29 1.51 0.13 7.52
C LEU A 29 0.69 1.14 6.74
N TYR A 30 0.99 1.27 5.45
CA TYR A 30 0.42 2.27 4.57
C TYR A 30 -0.01 1.65 3.25
N PHE A 31 -1.04 2.22 2.63
CA PHE A 31 -1.26 2.09 1.19
C PHE A 31 -0.57 3.27 0.51
N PHE A 32 0.32 2.98 -0.42
CA PHE A 32 0.85 3.96 -1.35
C PHE A 32 0.00 3.95 -2.61
N ASN A 33 -0.87 4.93 -2.73
CA ASN A 33 -1.84 5.02 -3.82
C ASN A 33 -1.31 5.99 -4.88
N ILE A 34 -1.24 5.52 -6.11
CA ILE A 34 -0.78 6.23 -7.29
C ILE A 34 -1.97 6.33 -8.23
N PHE A 35 -2.28 7.54 -8.70
CA PHE A 35 -3.46 7.82 -9.50
C PHE A 35 -3.19 8.94 -10.50
N SER A 36 -3.94 8.93 -11.60
CA SER A 36 -4.01 10.07 -12.52
C SER A 36 -5.28 10.87 -12.28
N GLU A 37 -5.17 12.18 -12.47
CA GLU A 37 -6.32 13.09 -12.56
C GLU A 37 -6.25 13.77 -13.92
N ASN A 38 -7.25 13.55 -14.77
CA ASN A 38 -7.42 14.29 -16.01
C ASN A 38 -8.50 15.35 -15.80
N ASN A 39 -8.18 16.61 -16.04
CA ASN A 39 -9.08 17.75 -15.77
C ASN A 39 -10.14 17.97 -16.87
N ASN A 40 -10.04 17.29 -18.01
CA ASN A 40 -10.79 17.68 -19.21
C ASN A 40 -12.17 17.03 -19.37
N ASP A 41 -12.39 15.82 -18.87
CA ASP A 41 -13.68 15.13 -19.00
C ASP A 41 -13.84 14.15 -17.85
N LYS A 42 -14.98 14.19 -17.15
CA LYS A 42 -15.68 13.19 -16.28
C LYS A 42 -14.98 11.90 -15.78
N PHE A 43 -13.67 11.80 -15.78
CA PHE A 43 -12.92 10.71 -15.20
C PHE A 43 -12.68 11.09 -13.74
N LYS A 44 -13.58 10.55 -12.90
CA LYS A 44 -13.28 10.21 -11.51
C LYS A 44 -11.84 9.73 -11.46
N LYS A 45 -11.07 10.19 -10.47
CA LYS A 45 -9.70 9.77 -10.20
C LYS A 45 -9.49 8.32 -10.63
N SER A 46 -8.50 8.08 -11.48
CA SER A 46 -8.18 6.73 -11.94
C SER A 46 -7.00 6.26 -11.10
N THR A 47 -7.22 5.29 -10.21
CA THR A 47 -6.10 4.60 -9.57
C THR A 47 -5.31 3.88 -10.65
N LEU A 48 -4.00 4.04 -10.61
CA LEU A 48 -3.06 3.32 -11.47
C LEU A 48 -2.40 2.20 -10.68
N ASN A 49 -2.12 2.44 -9.40
CA ASN A 49 -1.56 1.44 -8.52
C ASN A 49 -1.88 1.73 -7.05
N ILE A 50 -2.02 0.67 -6.25
CA ILE A 50 -2.06 0.76 -4.80
C ILE A 50 -1.07 -0.27 -4.31
N LEU A 51 -0.06 0.15 -3.56
CA LEU A 51 0.98 -0.72 -3.02
C LEU A 51 0.85 -0.79 -1.50
N LEU A 52 1.13 -1.96 -0.94
CA LEU A 52 1.24 -2.14 0.49
C LEU A 52 2.67 -1.80 0.93
N VAL A 53 2.80 -0.91 1.91
CA VAL A 53 4.09 -0.43 2.42
C VAL A 53 4.17 -0.67 3.92
N LEU A 54 5.28 -1.23 4.38
CA LEU A 54 5.54 -1.53 5.78
C LEU A 54 6.95 -1.08 6.20
N ASN A 55 7.03 -0.20 7.20
CA ASN A 55 8.29 0.35 7.71
C ASN A 55 9.21 0.81 6.54
N ASN A 56 8.65 1.55 5.57
CA ASN A 56 9.32 2.10 4.38
C ASN A 56 9.71 1.12 3.29
N GLU A 57 9.29 -0.13 3.40
CA GLU A 57 9.50 -1.12 2.35
C GLU A 57 8.21 -1.40 1.62
N ILE A 58 8.28 -1.40 0.29
CA ILE A 58 7.20 -1.92 -0.55
C ILE A 58 7.13 -3.44 -0.34
N ILE A 59 5.94 -3.91 0.02
CA ILE A 59 5.63 -5.34 0.16
C ILE A 59 5.07 -5.88 -1.15
N THR A 60 4.30 -5.08 -1.88
CA THR A 60 3.64 -5.48 -3.13
C THR A 60 4.02 -4.49 -4.22
N PHE A 61 4.41 -4.96 -5.40
CA PHE A 61 5.02 -4.11 -6.42
C PHE A 61 4.06 -3.66 -7.52
N ASN A 62 2.89 -4.28 -7.56
CA ASN A 62 1.89 -4.03 -8.57
C ASN A 62 0.48 -4.20 -7.99
N PHE A 63 -0.52 -3.96 -8.83
CA PHE A 63 -1.90 -3.95 -8.40
C PHE A 63 -2.37 -5.33 -7.93
N PHE A 64 -2.06 -6.36 -8.72
CA PHE A 64 -2.48 -7.74 -8.45
C PHE A 64 -1.82 -8.32 -7.21
N ASP A 65 -0.52 -8.05 -7.03
CA ASP A 65 0.22 -8.41 -5.83
C ASP A 65 -0.45 -7.82 -4.58
N THR A 66 -0.98 -6.61 -4.68
CA THR A 66 -1.68 -5.94 -3.57
C THR A 66 -3.06 -6.54 -3.31
N ILE A 67 -3.83 -6.86 -4.34
CA ILE A 67 -5.07 -7.64 -4.17
C ILE A 67 -4.76 -8.97 -3.48
N GLN A 68 -3.77 -9.72 -3.98
CA GLN A 68 -3.40 -11.01 -3.42
C GLN A 68 -3.01 -10.88 -1.94
N ALA A 69 -2.17 -9.90 -1.58
CA ALA A 69 -1.80 -9.63 -0.20
C ALA A 69 -3.01 -9.30 0.69
N VAL A 70 -3.97 -8.52 0.19
CA VAL A 70 -5.18 -8.17 0.94
C VAL A 70 -6.12 -9.36 1.10
N GLU A 71 -6.24 -10.21 0.09
CA GLU A 71 -6.99 -11.48 0.18
C GLU A 71 -6.35 -12.43 1.19
N GLU A 72 -5.01 -12.55 1.22
CA GLU A 72 -4.32 -13.33 2.26
C GLU A 72 -4.61 -12.80 3.67
N ILE A 73 -4.70 -11.48 3.84
CA ILE A 73 -5.14 -10.86 5.11
C ILE A 73 -6.61 -11.19 5.40
N ALA A 74 -7.49 -11.19 4.39
CA ALA A 74 -8.91 -11.49 4.55
C ALA A 74 -9.15 -12.96 4.95
N LEU A 75 -8.33 -13.87 4.43
CA LEU A 75 -8.37 -15.30 4.73
C LEU A 75 -7.73 -15.67 6.07
N PHE A 76 -7.39 -14.67 6.90
CA PHE A 76 -6.74 -14.87 8.20
C PHE A 76 -7.37 -15.96 9.07
N GLU A 77 -8.70 -16.00 9.12
CA GLU A 77 -9.44 -16.95 9.97
C GLU A 77 -9.44 -18.38 9.41
N LEU A 78 -9.27 -18.54 8.09
CA LEU A 78 -9.39 -19.85 7.44
C LEU A 78 -8.12 -20.69 7.57
N GLY A 79 -6.96 -20.05 7.75
CA GLY A 79 -5.68 -20.75 7.76
C GLY A 79 -5.26 -21.16 6.36
N ASN A 80 -4.11 -20.70 5.89
CA ASN A 80 -3.55 -21.15 4.62
C ASN A 80 -2.02 -21.24 4.73
N GLU A 81 -1.48 -22.41 4.38
CA GLU A 81 -0.04 -22.71 4.43
C GLU A 81 0.70 -22.24 3.16
N HIS A 82 -0.04 -21.82 2.12
CA HIS A 82 0.52 -21.41 0.82
C HIS A 82 0.43 -19.90 0.55
N ASN A 83 0.33 -19.09 1.60
CA ASN A 83 0.37 -17.64 1.46
C ASN A 83 1.76 -17.16 0.97
N LYS A 84 1.78 -16.12 0.14
CA LYS A 84 3.01 -15.52 -0.41
C LYS A 84 3.57 -14.44 0.50
N TYR A 85 2.72 -13.67 1.17
CA TYR A 85 3.13 -12.48 1.93
C TYR A 85 3.06 -12.70 3.45
N PHE A 86 2.06 -13.44 3.93
CA PHE A 86 1.79 -13.56 5.36
C PHE A 86 1.71 -15.00 5.86
N GLU A 87 2.36 -15.27 6.98
CA GLU A 87 2.18 -16.51 7.75
C GLU A 87 1.29 -16.29 8.96
N ILE A 88 0.57 -17.32 9.38
CA ILE A 88 -0.21 -17.30 10.62
C ILE A 88 0.67 -17.84 11.75
N VAL A 89 0.81 -17.04 12.80
CA VAL A 89 1.62 -17.38 13.97
C VAL A 89 0.80 -17.23 15.24
N GLU A 90 0.98 -18.16 16.17
CA GLU A 90 0.30 -18.14 17.46
C GLU A 90 1.25 -17.60 18.54
N LEU A 91 0.88 -16.48 19.15
CA LEU A 91 1.61 -15.87 20.25
C LEU A 91 0.72 -15.83 21.47
N LYS A 92 1.12 -16.51 22.55
CA LYS A 92 0.37 -16.54 23.82
C LYS A 92 -1.10 -16.93 23.62
N SER A 93 -1.35 -17.95 22.80
CA SER A 93 -2.71 -18.42 22.45
C SER A 93 -3.57 -17.44 21.66
N VAL A 94 -2.94 -16.43 21.05
CA VAL A 94 -3.58 -15.50 20.13
C VAL A 94 -2.96 -15.67 18.75
N LYS A 95 -3.78 -16.02 17.75
CA LYS A 95 -3.34 -16.05 16.35
C LYS A 95 -3.10 -14.61 15.87
N ASN A 96 -2.01 -14.41 15.15
CA ASN A 96 -1.62 -13.16 14.48
C ASN A 96 -1.15 -13.47 13.06
N LEU A 97 -1.30 -12.50 12.14
CA LEU A 97 -0.59 -12.53 10.86
C LEU A 97 0.80 -11.96 11.07
N LYS A 98 1.80 -12.62 10.51
CA LYS A 98 3.17 -12.12 10.47
C LYS A 98 3.62 -12.04 9.01
N LEU A 99 4.33 -10.99 8.66
CA LEU A 99 4.90 -10.86 7.33
C LEU A 99 6.06 -11.86 7.18
N MET A 100 6.05 -12.71 6.15
CA MET A 100 7.03 -13.79 5.98
C MET A 100 8.47 -13.26 5.89
N ASN A 101 8.68 -12.07 5.31
CA ASN A 101 10.00 -11.46 5.16
C ASN A 101 10.39 -10.52 6.31
N LYS A 102 9.56 -10.35 7.35
CA LYS A 102 9.90 -9.53 8.53
C LYS A 102 9.45 -10.19 9.82
N SER A 103 10.44 -10.51 10.66
CA SER A 103 10.25 -11.29 11.89
C SER A 103 9.40 -10.63 12.99
N HIS A 104 9.10 -9.33 12.90
CA HIS A 104 8.59 -8.55 14.04
C HIS A 104 7.29 -7.77 13.79
N VAL A 105 6.68 -7.88 12.62
CA VAL A 105 5.41 -7.18 12.34
C VAL A 105 4.26 -8.15 12.47
N PHE A 106 3.44 -7.93 13.49
CA PHE A 106 2.27 -8.74 13.79
C PHE A 106 1.00 -7.92 13.59
N ILE A 107 0.10 -8.44 12.75
CA ILE A 107 -1.21 -7.87 12.49
C ILE A 107 -2.24 -8.71 13.26
N SER A 108 -2.95 -8.06 14.17
CA SER A 108 -4.05 -8.68 14.91
C SER A 108 -5.31 -8.86 14.06
N LYS A 109 -6.26 -9.66 14.53
CA LYS A 109 -7.57 -9.89 13.88
C LYS A 109 -8.31 -8.60 13.51
N SER A 110 -8.37 -7.65 14.44
CA SER A 110 -9.06 -6.39 14.23
C SER A 110 -8.35 -5.51 13.20
N GLU A 111 -7.01 -5.48 13.23
CA GLU A 111 -6.21 -4.78 12.22
C GLU A 111 -6.38 -5.38 10.84
N ALA A 112 -6.37 -6.72 10.70
CA ALA A 112 -6.62 -7.39 9.44
C ALA A 112 -7.97 -6.98 8.82
N LYS A 113 -9.05 -7.00 9.63
CA LYS A 113 -10.38 -6.53 9.19
C LYS A 113 -10.39 -5.04 8.81
N ALA A 114 -9.70 -4.20 9.57
CA ALA A 114 -9.60 -2.78 9.27
C ALA A 114 -8.83 -2.51 7.97
N ILE A 115 -7.77 -3.27 7.70
CA ILE A 115 -6.99 -3.18 6.45
C ILE A 115 -7.86 -3.53 5.25
N VAL A 116 -8.53 -4.68 5.28
CA VAL A 116 -9.43 -5.14 4.20
C VAL A 116 -10.56 -4.13 3.97
N LYS A 117 -11.18 -3.62 5.03
CA LYS A 117 -12.24 -2.61 4.90
C LYS A 117 -11.73 -1.30 4.32
N THR A 118 -10.54 -0.85 4.73
CA THR A 118 -9.92 0.38 4.21
C THR A 118 -9.59 0.23 2.75
N PHE A 119 -9.00 -0.91 2.35
CA PHE A 119 -8.75 -1.25 0.96
C PHE A 119 -10.05 -1.10 0.15
N ASN A 120 -11.10 -1.85 0.50
CA ASN A 120 -12.39 -1.80 -0.21
C ASN A 120 -13.01 -0.39 -0.30
N LEU A 121 -12.89 0.42 0.75
CA LEU A 121 -13.35 1.81 0.73
C LEU A 121 -12.54 2.69 -0.23
N LEU A 122 -11.22 2.50 -0.29
CA LEU A 122 -10.40 3.18 -1.28
C LEU A 122 -10.85 2.79 -2.69
N PHE A 123 -11.06 1.49 -2.96
CA PHE A 123 -11.52 1.00 -4.27
C PHE A 123 -12.87 1.52 -4.73
N SER A 124 -13.79 1.79 -3.81
CA SER A 124 -15.13 2.28 -4.17
C SER A 124 -15.14 3.60 -4.94
N ASN A 125 -14.06 4.39 -4.86
CA ASN A 125 -13.98 5.73 -5.44
C ASN A 125 -13.22 5.80 -6.78
N TYR A 126 -12.64 4.70 -7.26
CA TYR A 126 -11.78 4.70 -8.45
C TYR A 126 -12.38 3.94 -9.63
N SER A 127 -12.07 4.41 -10.84
CA SER A 127 -12.35 3.67 -12.07
C SER A 127 -11.23 2.65 -12.35
N PHE A 128 -11.57 1.40 -12.61
CA PHE A 128 -10.61 0.30 -12.86
C PHE A 128 -10.08 0.28 -14.30
N ASN A 129 -10.73 0.99 -15.23
CA ASN A 129 -10.43 0.88 -16.66
C ASN A 129 -8.96 1.19 -16.99
N PHE A 130 -8.30 2.03 -16.18
CA PHE A 130 -6.90 2.43 -16.39
C PHE A 130 -5.87 1.48 -15.76
N ILE A 131 -6.25 0.66 -14.78
CA ILE A 131 -5.30 -0.22 -14.07
C ILE A 131 -4.72 -1.27 -15.03
N PHE A 132 -5.58 -1.87 -15.87
CA PHE A 132 -5.17 -2.91 -16.82
C PHE A 132 -4.42 -2.36 -18.05
N GLU A 133 -4.64 -1.09 -18.38
CA GLU A 133 -4.05 -0.46 -19.58
C GLU A 133 -2.73 0.26 -19.28
N SER A 134 -2.47 0.63 -18.01
CA SER A 134 -1.36 1.51 -17.64
C SER A 134 -0.80 1.21 -16.25
N GLU A 135 -0.52 -0.06 -15.98
CA GLU A 135 0.10 -0.48 -14.73
C GLU A 135 1.44 0.23 -14.51
N PHE A 136 1.52 0.99 -13.42
CA PHE A 136 2.73 1.73 -13.06
C PHE A 136 3.60 0.88 -12.13
N ASN A 137 4.61 0.23 -12.69
CA ASN A 137 5.59 -0.55 -11.94
C ASN A 137 6.66 0.37 -11.34
N ILE A 138 6.72 0.43 -10.01
CA ILE A 138 7.79 1.10 -9.26
C ILE A 138 8.59 0.04 -8.51
N ASP A 139 9.91 0.08 -8.63
CA ASP A 139 10.76 -0.81 -7.85
C ASP A 139 11.09 -0.23 -6.46
N GLN A 140 11.62 -1.07 -5.58
CA GLN A 140 11.93 -0.67 -4.20
C GLN A 140 12.96 0.47 -4.13
N LYS A 141 13.93 0.51 -5.05
CA LYS A 141 14.97 1.55 -5.06
C LYS A 141 14.39 2.88 -5.51
N GLU A 142 13.58 2.87 -6.56
CA GLU A 142 12.83 4.03 -7.05
C GLU A 142 11.92 4.59 -5.96
N PHE A 143 11.23 3.73 -5.21
CA PHE A 143 10.38 4.15 -4.10
C PHE A 143 11.16 4.75 -2.92
N ILE A 144 12.25 4.12 -2.49
CA ILE A 144 13.10 4.66 -1.42
C ILE A 144 13.67 6.02 -1.83
N LYS A 145 14.13 6.14 -3.07
CA LYS A 145 14.59 7.41 -3.63
C LYS A 145 13.47 8.46 -3.58
N LEU A 146 12.25 8.10 -3.98
CA LEU A 146 11.09 8.98 -3.92
C LEU A 146 10.81 9.48 -2.50
N ILE A 147 10.79 8.58 -1.52
CA ILE A 147 10.58 8.95 -0.11
C ILE A 147 11.68 9.91 0.35
N ASN A 148 12.94 9.58 0.07
CA ASN A 148 14.08 10.38 0.53
C ASN A 148 14.12 11.78 -0.10
N GLU A 149 13.72 11.91 -1.37
CA GLU A 149 13.66 13.19 -2.08
C GLU A 149 12.48 14.06 -1.65
N ARG A 150 11.44 13.48 -1.04
CA ARG A 150 10.21 14.17 -0.63
C ARG A 150 10.10 14.22 0.89
N LYS A 151 10.53 15.34 1.49
CA LYS A 151 10.44 15.57 2.95
C LYS A 151 9.02 15.38 3.50
N GLU A 152 8.01 15.69 2.69
CA GLU A 152 6.59 15.52 3.00
C GLU A 152 6.24 14.04 3.26
N LEU A 153 6.83 13.12 2.49
CA LEU A 153 6.64 11.68 2.67
C LEU A 153 7.31 11.19 3.96
N LEU A 154 8.53 11.67 4.25
CA LEU A 154 9.23 11.36 5.50
C LEU A 154 8.44 11.81 6.73
N GLU A 155 7.87 13.02 6.68
CA GLU A 155 7.02 13.57 7.75
C GLU A 155 5.73 12.79 7.94
N LEU A 156 5.06 12.40 6.85
CA LEU A 156 3.85 11.56 6.89
C LEU A 156 4.10 10.18 7.53
N MET A 157 5.29 9.64 7.33
CA MET A 157 5.67 8.33 7.84
C MET A 157 6.30 8.37 9.24
N ASN A 158 6.42 9.57 9.86
CA ASN A 158 7.13 9.78 11.12
C ASN A 158 8.59 9.28 11.12
N LEU A 159 9.25 9.36 9.96
CA LEU A 159 10.58 8.75 9.80
C LEU A 159 11.70 9.69 10.23
N PRO A 160 12.75 9.18 10.91
CA PRO A 160 14.00 9.91 10.99
C PRO A 160 14.56 10.08 9.57
N LYS A 161 15.06 11.28 9.26
CA LYS A 161 15.81 11.52 8.02
C LYS A 161 16.97 10.54 7.95
N ILE A 162 16.94 9.62 6.99
CA ILE A 162 18.06 8.73 6.72
C ILE A 162 19.12 9.57 6.01
N LYS A 163 20.31 9.67 6.62
CA LYS A 163 21.49 10.33 6.05
C LYS A 163 22.17 9.44 5.01
#